data_AF-A0A1S8C6C4-F1
#
_entry.id   AF-A0A1S8C6C4-F1
#
_cell.length_a   1.000
_cell.length_b   1.000
_cell.length_c   1.000
_cell.angle_alpha   90.00
_cell.angle_beta   90.00
_cell.angle_gamma   90.00
#
_symmetry.space_group_name_H-M   'P 1'
#
loop_
_entity.id
_entity.type
_entity.pdbx_description
1 polymer ?
#
loop_
_entity_poly.entity_id
_entity_poly.type
_entity_poly.pdbx_seq_one_letter_code
_entity_poly.pdbx_strand_id
1 'polypeptide(L)'
;MHRTIARSVLVSADMAHAVHPTRGERHESAHTPQLGGGPVLKVNANQAYATDGVGGAWFAERCAAASVPVQWFVSRADLPCGSTIGPLTATRLGIATVDIGAPMLAMHSARELASARDVPLMVAALTACFTD
;
A
#
# COMPACT_ATOMS: atom_id res chain seq x y z
N MET A 1 25.47 6.84 -11.48
CA MET A 1 24.05 6.39 -11.51
C MET A 1 23.75 5.36 -10.41
N HIS A 2 24.54 4.28 -10.24
CA HIS A 2 24.23 3.22 -9.27
C HIS A 2 24.04 3.70 -7.82
N ARG A 3 24.90 4.60 -7.32
CA ARG A 3 24.75 5.19 -5.98
C ARG A 3 23.45 5.99 -5.79
N THR A 4 22.98 6.67 -6.84
CA THR A 4 21.73 7.42 -6.79
C THR A 4 20.55 6.45 -6.71
N ILE A 5 20.55 5.41 -7.56
CA ILE A 5 19.52 4.36 -7.56
C ILE A 5 19.46 3.66 -6.20
N ALA A 6 20.62 3.24 -5.66
CA ALA A 6 20.69 2.56 -4.37
C ALA A 6 20.25 3.42 -3.17
N ARG A 7 20.20 4.74 -3.32
CA ARG A 7 19.69 5.69 -2.31
C ARG A 7 18.27 6.17 -2.61
N SER A 8 17.67 5.71 -3.70
CA SER A 8 16.31 6.08 -4.10
C SER A 8 15.32 5.07 -3.54
N VAL A 9 14.15 5.58 -3.14
CA VAL A 9 12.98 4.78 -2.80
C VAL A 9 11.82 5.29 -3.65
N LEU A 10 10.99 4.39 -4.16
CA LEU A 10 9.79 4.70 -4.89
C LEU A 10 8.56 4.24 -4.12
N VAL A 11 7.58 5.13 -3.96
CA VAL A 11 6.28 4.80 -3.38
C VAL A 11 5.29 4.59 -4.53
N SER A 12 4.94 3.33 -4.79
CA SER A 12 3.91 2.93 -5.75
C SER A 12 2.54 3.08 -5.07
N ALA A 13 1.89 4.21 -5.34
CA ALA A 13 0.60 4.55 -4.74
C ALA A 13 -0.55 4.11 -5.66
N ASP A 14 -1.29 3.10 -5.21
CA ASP A 14 -2.49 2.60 -5.87
C ASP A 14 -3.45 2.06 -4.81
N MET A 15 -4.76 2.18 -5.00
CA MET A 15 -5.75 1.93 -3.95
C MET A 15 -5.68 0.50 -3.38
N ALA A 16 -6.24 0.30 -2.19
CA ALA A 16 -6.27 -0.98 -1.50
C ALA A 16 -7.71 -1.43 -1.21
N HIS A 17 -7.96 -2.73 -1.16
CA HIS A 17 -9.29 -3.24 -0.85
C HIS A 17 -9.58 -3.16 0.65
N ALA A 18 -10.54 -2.31 1.03
CA ALA A 18 -11.14 -2.37 2.35
C ALA A 18 -11.98 -3.64 2.50
N VAL A 19 -12.13 -4.13 3.74
CA VAL A 19 -13.02 -5.26 4.02
C VAL A 19 -14.47 -4.86 3.69
N HIS A 20 -15.09 -5.61 2.78
CA HIS A 20 -16.48 -5.37 2.42
C HIS A 20 -17.41 -5.95 3.51
N PRO A 21 -18.39 -5.20 4.04
CA PRO A 21 -19.18 -5.61 5.21
C PRO A 21 -19.99 -6.90 5.00
N THR A 22 -20.36 -7.20 3.75
CA THR A 22 -21.09 -8.43 3.40
C THR A 22 -20.24 -9.48 2.68
N ARG A 23 -18.95 -9.22 2.48
CA ARG A 23 -18.01 -10.12 1.78
C ARG A 23 -16.67 -10.21 2.51
N GLY A 24 -16.71 -10.15 3.85
CA GLY A 24 -15.51 -10.16 4.68
C GLY A 24 -14.71 -11.44 4.56
N GLU A 25 -15.35 -12.55 4.16
CA GLU A 25 -14.70 -13.82 3.87
C GLU A 25 -13.68 -13.71 2.73
N ARG A 26 -13.74 -12.70 1.86
CA ARG A 26 -12.75 -12.54 0.77
C ARG A 26 -11.40 -11.97 1.23
N HIS A 27 -11.31 -11.47 2.45
CA HIS A 27 -10.07 -10.95 3.03
C HIS A 27 -9.37 -12.00 3.88
N GLU A 28 -8.06 -11.83 4.04
CA GLU A 28 -7.35 -12.58 5.07
C GLU A 28 -7.79 -12.04 6.45
N SER A 29 -8.20 -12.95 7.34
CA SER A 29 -8.64 -12.71 8.70
C SER A 29 -7.68 -11.85 9.54
N ALA A 30 -6.36 -11.99 9.39
CA ALA A 30 -5.38 -11.16 10.10
C ALA A 30 -5.09 -9.82 9.41
N HIS A 31 -5.57 -9.61 8.17
CA HIS A 31 -5.26 -8.44 7.36
C HIS A 31 -6.55 -7.82 6.83
N THR A 32 -7.15 -6.96 7.66
CA THR A 32 -8.50 -6.43 7.46
C THR A 32 -8.53 -4.91 7.34
N PRO A 33 -8.02 -4.31 6.24
CA PRO A 33 -8.04 -2.86 6.06
C PRO A 33 -9.45 -2.26 6.18
N GLN A 34 -9.57 -1.18 6.94
CA GLN A 34 -10.79 -0.44 7.21
C GLN A 34 -10.75 0.93 6.55
N LEU A 35 -11.90 1.40 6.09
CA LEU A 35 -12.09 2.77 5.63
C LEU A 35 -11.81 3.76 6.76
N GLY A 36 -11.06 4.83 6.48
CA GLY A 36 -10.66 5.84 7.47
C GLY A 36 -9.56 5.40 8.43
N GLY A 37 -8.96 4.22 8.21
CA GLY A 37 -7.87 3.67 9.02
C GLY A 37 -6.47 4.09 8.56
N GLY A 38 -6.36 4.89 7.49
CA GLY A 38 -5.08 5.35 6.96
C GLY A 38 -4.49 4.45 5.88
N PRO A 39 -3.26 4.77 5.41
CA PRO A 39 -2.58 4.05 4.35
C PRO A 39 -2.47 2.55 4.62
N VAL A 40 -2.61 1.76 3.57
CA VAL A 40 -2.50 0.30 3.59
C VAL A 40 -1.21 -0.12 2.89
N LEU A 41 -0.30 -0.78 3.60
CA LEU A 41 0.86 -1.46 3.05
C LEU A 41 0.42 -2.78 2.39
N LYS A 42 0.72 -2.93 1.09
CA LYS A 42 0.30 -4.09 0.30
C LYS A 42 1.47 -5.04 0.12
N VAL A 43 1.33 -6.26 0.64
CA VAL A 43 2.35 -7.32 0.54
C VAL A 43 1.76 -8.54 -0.14
N ASN A 44 2.51 -9.15 -1.04
CA ASN A 44 2.13 -10.38 -1.71
C ASN A 44 3.37 -11.24 -1.99
N ALA A 45 3.32 -12.52 -1.59
CA ALA A 45 4.46 -13.43 -1.72
C ALA A 45 4.90 -13.67 -3.19
N ASN A 46 3.98 -13.55 -4.15
CA ASN A 46 4.26 -13.71 -5.58
C ASN A 46 4.71 -12.40 -6.25
N GLN A 47 5.03 -11.36 -5.47
CA GLN A 47 5.47 -10.06 -5.97
C GLN A 47 4.45 -9.41 -6.92
N ALA A 48 3.15 -9.60 -6.65
CA ALA A 48 2.10 -8.76 -7.25
C ALA A 48 2.20 -7.29 -6.79
N TYR A 49 2.86 -7.09 -5.64
CA TYR A 49 3.32 -5.82 -5.08
C TYR A 49 4.82 -5.93 -4.82
N ALA A 50 5.56 -4.82 -4.96
CA ALA A 50 7.01 -4.79 -4.77
C ALA A 50 7.42 -4.68 -3.29
N THR A 51 6.48 -4.43 -2.38
CA THR A 51 6.75 -4.30 -0.95
C THR A 51 7.39 -5.56 -0.38
N ASP A 52 8.56 -5.40 0.20
CA ASP A 52 9.23 -6.38 1.05
C ASP A 52 9.31 -5.89 2.50
N GLY A 53 9.99 -6.65 3.37
CA GLY A 53 10.13 -6.29 4.78
C GLY A 53 10.87 -4.97 5.01
N VAL A 54 11.84 -4.62 4.16
CA VAL A 54 12.65 -3.39 4.32
C VAL A 54 11.85 -2.18 3.85
N GLY A 55 11.24 -2.25 2.66
CA GLY A 55 10.41 -1.18 2.13
C GLY A 55 9.16 -0.94 2.98
N GLY A 56 8.55 -2.01 3.50
CA GLY A 56 7.43 -1.93 4.43
C GLY A 56 7.80 -1.26 5.75
N ALA A 57 8.93 -1.67 6.37
CA ALA A 57 9.42 -1.04 7.59
C ALA A 57 9.74 0.45 7.39
N TRP A 58 10.44 0.79 6.30
CA TRP A 58 10.76 2.17 5.95
C TRP A 58 9.51 3.05 5.86
N PHE A 59 8.46 2.60 5.16
CA PHE A 59 7.23 3.38 5.04
C PHE A 59 6.47 3.49 6.38
N ALA A 60 6.44 2.40 7.17
CA ALA A 60 5.81 2.39 8.48
C ALA A 60 6.50 3.38 9.45
N GLU A 61 7.83 3.48 9.42
CA GLU A 61 8.60 4.46 10.20
C GLU A 61 8.25 5.90 9.79
N ARG A 62 8.13 6.19 8.48
CA ARG A 62 7.71 7.52 8.01
C ARG A 62 6.30 7.88 8.45
N CYS A 63 5.37 6.92 8.42
CA CYS A 63 4.03 7.13 8.95
C CYS A 63 4.04 7.37 10.47
N ALA A 64 4.82 6.60 11.23
CA ALA A 64 4.95 6.78 12.67
C ALA A 64 5.50 8.16 13.03
N ALA A 65 6.52 8.66 12.31
CA ALA A 65 7.06 10.00 12.50
C ALA A 65 6.01 11.10 12.26
N ALA A 66 5.07 10.87 11.34
CA ALA A 66 3.95 11.78 11.07
C ALA A 66 2.69 11.48 11.89
N SER A 67 2.74 10.56 12.86
CA SER A 67 1.58 10.11 13.65
C SER A 67 0.41 9.61 12.80
N VAL A 68 0.70 8.99 11.65
CA VAL A 68 -0.29 8.41 10.73
C VAL A 68 -0.45 6.91 11.03
N PRO A 69 -1.67 6.41 11.29
CA PRO A 69 -1.90 4.98 11.43
C PRO A 69 -1.69 4.25 10.10
N VAL A 70 -1.13 3.05 10.16
CA VAL A 70 -0.88 2.19 8.99
C VAL A 70 -1.60 0.87 9.15
N GLN A 71 -2.15 0.40 8.04
CA GLN A 71 -2.82 -0.89 7.93
C GLN A 71 -2.03 -1.80 6.99
N TRP A 72 -2.31 -3.09 7.04
CA TRP A 72 -1.64 -4.08 6.20
C TRP A 72 -2.64 -4.87 5.38
N PHE A 73 -2.30 -5.12 4.13
CA PHE A 73 -3.04 -5.98 3.22
C PHE A 73 -2.15 -7.11 2.73
N VAL A 74 -2.64 -8.32 2.94
CA VAL A 74 -2.13 -9.55 2.34
C VAL A 74 -3.33 -10.25 1.71
N SER A 75 -3.21 -10.64 0.46
CA SER A 75 -4.25 -11.45 -0.20
C SER A 75 -4.31 -12.84 0.44
N ARG A 76 -5.51 -13.40 0.60
CA ARG A 76 -5.64 -14.82 0.93
C ARG A 76 -4.85 -15.66 -0.07
N ALA A 77 -4.17 -16.70 0.42
CA ALA A 77 -3.30 -17.54 -0.41
C ALA A 77 -4.05 -18.34 -1.48
N ASP A 78 -5.35 -18.58 -1.30
CA ASP A 78 -6.20 -19.31 -2.22
C ASP A 78 -6.91 -18.43 -3.26
N LEU A 79 -6.68 -17.12 -3.24
CA LEU A 79 -7.27 -16.17 -4.19
C LEU A 79 -6.17 -15.49 -5.02
N PRO A 80 -6.39 -15.27 -6.33
CA PRO A 80 -5.49 -14.45 -7.11
C PRO A 80 -5.52 -12.99 -6.65
N CYS A 81 -4.40 -12.29 -6.83
CA CYS A 81 -4.27 -10.87 -6.54
C CYS A 81 -3.94 -10.13 -7.84
N GLY A 82 -4.55 -8.95 -8.03
CA GLY A 82 -4.12 -8.02 -9.07
C GLY A 82 -2.70 -7.52 -8.79
N SER A 83 -1.99 -7.10 -9.83
CA SER A 83 -0.67 -6.46 -9.73
C SER A 83 -0.77 -4.95 -9.92
N THR A 84 0.28 -4.25 -9.51
CA THR A 84 0.43 -2.79 -9.70
C THR A 84 1.60 -2.48 -10.64
N ILE A 85 1.90 -1.18 -10.80
CA ILE A 85 3.12 -0.73 -11.46
C ILE A 85 4.39 -0.94 -10.61
N GLY A 86 4.26 -1.27 -9.32
CA GLY A 86 5.37 -1.37 -8.38
C GLY A 86 6.43 -2.38 -8.83
N PRO A 87 6.09 -3.67 -9.02
CA PRO A 87 7.03 -4.69 -9.49
C PRO A 87 7.66 -4.38 -10.85
N LEU A 88 6.87 -3.81 -11.76
CA LEU A 88 7.35 -3.38 -13.09
C LEU A 88 8.42 -2.30 -12.96
N THR A 89 8.17 -1.31 -12.10
CA THR A 89 9.06 -0.16 -11.88
C THR A 89 10.34 -0.61 -11.18
N ALA A 90 10.22 -1.44 -10.13
CA ALA A 90 11.36 -2.01 -9.42
C ALA A 90 12.27 -2.81 -10.36
N THR A 91 11.68 -3.65 -11.22
CA THR A 91 12.43 -4.48 -12.19
C THR A 91 13.14 -3.63 -13.25
N ARG A 92 12.48 -2.58 -13.76
CA ARG A 92 13.03 -1.75 -14.84
C ARG A 92 14.11 -0.77 -14.37
N LEU A 93 13.97 -0.25 -13.15
CA LEU A 93 14.84 0.83 -12.64
C LEU A 93 15.84 0.36 -11.58
N GLY A 94 15.61 -0.81 -10.94
CA GLY A 94 16.40 -1.28 -9.81
C GLY A 94 16.24 -0.43 -8.55
N ILE A 95 15.15 0.32 -8.44
CA ILE A 95 14.84 1.19 -7.28
C ILE A 95 13.98 0.40 -6.28
N ALA A 96 14.35 0.46 -5.00
CA ALA A 96 13.55 -0.11 -3.92
C ALA A 96 12.14 0.51 -3.95
N THR A 97 11.11 -0.33 -4.02
CA THR A 97 9.73 0.12 -4.26
C THR A 97 8.80 -0.43 -3.18
N VAL A 98 7.96 0.43 -2.62
CA VAL A 98 6.90 0.06 -1.67
C VAL A 98 5.54 0.35 -2.28
N ASP A 99 4.62 -0.61 -2.21
CA ASP A 99 3.25 -0.49 -2.67
C ASP A 99 2.31 -0.16 -1.50
N ILE A 100 1.64 0.99 -1.61
CA ILE A 100 0.70 1.51 -0.63
C ILE A 100 -0.60 1.95 -1.30
N GLY A 101 -1.66 2.09 -0.52
CA GLY A 101 -2.94 2.57 -1.01
C GLY A 101 -3.88 3.07 0.07
N ALA A 102 -4.81 3.96 -0.29
CA ALA A 102 -5.96 4.23 0.55
C ALA A 102 -6.97 3.07 0.43
N PRO A 103 -7.64 2.68 1.52
CA PRO A 103 -8.66 1.64 1.48
C PRO A 103 -9.92 2.14 0.75
N MET A 104 -10.47 1.31 -0.12
CA MET A 104 -11.71 1.57 -0.87
C MET A 104 -12.57 0.32 -1.04
N LEU A 105 -13.84 0.55 -1.41
CA LEU A 105 -14.79 -0.47 -1.84
C LEU A 105 -15.16 -0.26 -3.32
N ALA A 106 -15.63 -1.34 -3.93
CA ALA A 106 -16.12 -1.37 -5.32
C ALA A 106 -15.08 -0.90 -6.36
N MET A 107 -13.80 -1.20 -6.15
CA MET A 107 -12.73 -0.91 -7.12
C MET A 107 -13.09 -1.43 -8.52
N HIS A 108 -12.84 -0.62 -9.56
CA HIS A 108 -13.24 -0.83 -10.96
C HIS A 108 -14.74 -0.65 -11.27
N SER A 109 -15.56 -0.23 -10.30
CA SER A 109 -16.93 0.21 -10.56
C SER A 109 -16.94 1.56 -11.29
N ALA A 110 -18.02 1.87 -12.03
CA ALA A 110 -18.27 3.22 -12.54
C ALA A 110 -18.42 4.26 -11.40
N ARG A 111 -18.70 3.81 -10.18
CA ARG A 111 -18.73 4.63 -8.98
C ARG A 111 -18.18 3.84 -7.80
N GLU A 112 -17.03 4.28 -7.31
CA GLU A 112 -16.29 3.67 -6.22
C GLU A 112 -16.60 4.38 -4.88
N LEU A 113 -16.15 3.80 -3.77
CA LEU A 113 -16.35 4.36 -2.43
C LEU A 113 -15.07 4.33 -1.61
N ALA A 114 -14.69 5.48 -1.04
CA ALA A 114 -13.56 5.62 -0.13
C ALA A 114 -13.93 6.52 1.05
N SER A 115 -13.10 6.54 2.10
CA SER A 115 -13.31 7.45 3.23
C SER A 115 -12.69 8.81 2.95
N ALA A 116 -13.43 9.89 3.24
CA ALA A 116 -12.86 11.24 3.23
C ALA A 116 -11.74 11.40 4.27
N ARG A 117 -11.72 10.58 5.34
CA ARG A 117 -10.65 10.59 6.36
C ARG A 117 -9.33 10.06 5.84
N ASP A 118 -9.33 9.16 4.86
CA ASP A 118 -8.08 8.59 4.34
C ASP A 118 -7.30 9.60 3.49
N VAL A 119 -7.96 10.61 2.92
CA VAL A 119 -7.32 11.64 2.10
C VAL A 119 -6.24 12.40 2.87
N PRO A 120 -6.53 13.08 4.00
CA PRO A 120 -5.49 13.78 4.76
C PRO A 120 -4.44 12.83 5.35
N LEU A 121 -4.82 11.58 5.70
CA LEU A 121 -3.87 10.59 6.21
C LEU A 121 -2.85 10.16 5.14
N MET A 122 -3.30 9.91 3.92
CA MET A 122 -2.43 9.61 2.78
C MET A 122 -1.51 10.79 2.43
N VAL A 123 -2.05 12.01 2.44
CA VAL A 123 -1.25 13.23 2.21
C VAL A 123 -0.16 13.36 3.26
N ALA A 124 -0.48 13.17 4.55
CA ALA A 124 0.50 13.22 5.63
C ALA A 124 1.59 12.14 5.48
N ALA A 125 1.20 10.89 5.18
CA ALA A 125 2.14 9.79 4.98
C ALA A 125 3.09 10.02 3.79
N LEU A 126 2.55 10.45 2.64
CA LEU A 126 3.35 10.76 1.46
C LEU A 126 4.26 11.97 1.69
N THR A 127 3.80 12.98 2.42
CA THR A 127 4.63 14.13 2.81
C THR A 127 5.82 13.68 3.67
N ALA A 128 5.59 12.77 4.63
CA ALA A 128 6.64 12.22 5.49
C ALA A 128 7.67 11.36 4.72
N CYS A 129 7.36 10.91 3.51
CA CYS A 129 8.32 10.22 2.65
C CYS A 129 9.37 11.17 2.05
N PHE A 130 9.10 12.48 2.02
CA PHE A 130 10.01 13.50 1.48
C PHE A 130 10.89 14.19 2.53
N THR A 131 10.63 13.95 3.82
CA THR A 131 11.47 14.47 4.90
C THR A 131 12.66 13.54 5.15
N ASP A 132 13.82 14.08 5.52
CA ASP A 132 15.02 13.27 5.81
C ASP A 132 14.92 12.52 7.13
#